data_AF-A0A3E4LRN7-F1
#
_entry.id   AF-A0A3E4LRN7-F1
#
_cell.length_a   1.000
_cell.length_b   1.000
_cell.length_c   1.000
_cell.angle_alpha   90.00
_cell.angle_beta   90.00
_cell.angle_gamma   90.00
#
_symmetry.space_group_name_H-M   'P 1'
#
loop_
_entity.id
_entity.type
_entity.pdbx_description
1 polymer ?
#
loop_
_entity_poly.entity_id
_entity_poly.type
_entity_poly.pdbx_seq_one_letter_code
_entity_poly.pdbx_strand_id
1 'polypeptide(L)' 'MCTAATYKTKDFYMGRTLDYEFSYGEQITITPRNYEFDFRFSGKIKSHYALIGMAFVAEGYPLLSKGEVRWQNK' A
#
# COMPACT_ATOMS: atom_id res chain seq x y z
N MET A 1 12.03 -8.44 -12.94
CA MET A 1 10.70 -8.65 -13.56
C MET A 1 9.71 -8.92 -12.43
N CYS A 2 8.79 -8.01 -12.11
CA CYS A 2 7.85 -8.19 -10.99
C CYS A 2 6.67 -9.09 -11.37
N THR A 3 6.16 -9.88 -10.42
CA THR A 3 4.96 -10.72 -10.59
C THR A 3 3.93 -10.40 -9.51
N ALA A 4 2.65 -10.29 -9.86
CA ALA A 4 1.55 -10.18 -8.91
C ALA A 4 0.64 -11.42 -9.02
N ALA A 5 0.18 -11.93 -7.89
CA ALA A 5 -0.66 -13.11 -7.82
C ALA A 5 -1.83 -12.89 -6.85
N THR A 6 -2.96 -13.51 -7.16
CA THR A 6 -4.12 -13.60 -6.29
C THR A 6 -4.48 -15.06 -6.10
N TYR A 7 -4.96 -15.40 -4.90
CA TYR A 7 -5.33 -16.77 -4.58
C TYR A 7 -6.58 -16.75 -3.69
N LYS A 8 -7.61 -17.51 -4.08
CA LYS A 8 -8.89 -17.55 -3.37
C LYS A 8 -9.10 -18.94 -2.78
N THR A 9 -9.28 -19.00 -1.47
CA THR A 9 -9.70 -20.20 -0.72
C THR A 9 -11.03 -19.90 -0.02
N LYS A 10 -11.12 -20.10 1.30
CA LYS A 10 -12.16 -19.50 2.15
C LYS A 10 -12.02 -17.98 2.16
N ASP A 11 -10.78 -17.49 2.23
CA ASP A 11 -10.44 -16.08 2.22
C ASP A 11 -9.76 -15.68 0.89
N PHE A 12 -9.58 -14.38 0.69
CA PHE A 12 -8.89 -13.83 -0.48
C PHE A 12 -7.47 -13.38 -0.11
N TYR A 13 -6.50 -13.86 -0.87
CA TYR A 13 -5.08 -13.54 -0.69
C TYR A 13 -4.56 -12.81 -1.92
N MET A 14 -3.76 -11.78 -1.70
CA MET A 14 -3.09 -11.02 -2.75
C MET A 14 -1.62 -10.86 -2.38
N GLY A 15 -0.72 -11.01 -3.34
CA GLY A 15 0.72 -10.88 -3.14
C GLY A 15 1.44 -10.43 -4.41
N ARG A 16 2.69 -10.00 -4.27
CA ARG A 16 3.57 -9.74 -5.40
C ARG A 16 5.03 -9.97 -5.02
N THR A 17 5.85 -10.25 -6.02
CA THR A 17 7.31 -10.09 -5.93
C THR A 17 7.69 -8.65 -6.30
N LEU A 18 8.77 -8.16 -5.72
CA LEU A 18 9.41 -6.90 -6.08
C LEU A 18 10.84 -7.23 -6.53
N ASP A 19 10.98 -7.53 -7.81
CA ASP A 19 12.25 -7.97 -8.37
C ASP A 19 13.00 -6.77 -8.94
N TYR A 20 13.86 -6.19 -8.12
CA TYR A 20 14.73 -5.07 -8.43
C TYR A 20 16.18 -5.37 -8.01
N GLU A 21 17.14 -4.66 -8.60
CA GLU A 21 18.58 -4.95 -8.44
C GLU A 21 19.14 -4.59 -7.06
N PHE A 22 18.44 -3.74 -6.30
CA PHE A 22 18.79 -3.35 -4.95
C PHE A 22 17.53 -2.97 -4.14
N SER A 23 17.61 -3.06 -2.81
CA SER A 23 16.53 -2.62 -1.92
C SER A 23 16.48 -1.09 -1.82
N TYR A 24 15.27 -0.53 -1.83
CA TYR A 24 15.04 0.89 -1.64
C TYR A 24 14.89 1.28 -0.17
N GLY A 25 15.04 0.32 0.75
CA GLY A 25 14.70 0.52 2.16
C GLY A 25 13.19 0.51 2.39
N GLU A 26 12.46 -0.26 1.58
CA GLU A 26 11.04 -0.50 1.73
C GLU A 26 10.71 -1.10 3.11
N GLN A 27 9.61 -0.63 3.70
CA GLN A 27 9.17 -1.01 5.04
C GLN A 27 7.67 -1.33 5.04
N ILE A 28 7.24 -2.16 5.99
CA ILE A 28 5.82 -2.37 6.28
C ILE A 28 5.27 -1.06 6.84
N THR A 29 4.38 -0.43 6.09
CA THR A 29 3.81 0.87 6.40
C THR A 29 2.30 0.76 6.54
N ILE A 30 1.78 1.38 7.59
CA ILE A 30 0.34 1.51 7.83
C ILE A 30 -0.02 2.97 7.61
N THR A 31 -0.97 3.23 6.71
CA THR A 31 -1.55 4.58 6.53
C THR A 31 -2.91 4.63 7.22
N PRO A 32 -3.04 5.35 8.35
CA PRO A 32 -4.29 5.49 9.08
C PRO A 32 -5.36 6.24 8.27
N ARG A 33 -6.64 6.06 8.62
CA ARG A 33 -7.77 6.63 7.86
C ARG A 33 -7.76 8.15 7.72
N ASN A 34 -7.19 8.86 8.69
CA ASN A 34 -7.19 10.32 8.75
C ASN A 34 -5.83 10.94 8.38
N TYR A 35 -4.97 10.18 7.72
CA TYR A 35 -3.74 10.73 7.16
C TYR A 35 -4.09 11.54 5.90
N GLU A 36 -3.66 12.80 5.83
CA GLU A 36 -3.99 13.66 4.68
C GLU A 36 -3.11 13.30 3.47
N PHE A 37 -3.74 12.89 2.38
CA PHE A 37 -3.06 12.77 1.09
C PHE A 37 -3.20 14.08 0.32
N ASP A 38 -2.08 14.76 0.13
CA ASP A 38 -1.96 15.91 -0.76
C ASP A 38 -1.42 15.45 -2.12
N PHE A 39 -2.34 15.22 -3.07
CA PHE A 39 -1.97 14.71 -4.39
C PHE A 39 -1.44 15.84 -5.26
N ARG A 40 -0.38 15.57 -6.03
CA ARG A 40 0.23 16.59 -6.91
C ARG A 40 -0.72 17.17 -7.97
N PHE A 41 -1.66 16.35 -8.45
CA PHE A 41 -2.57 16.69 -9.56
C PHE A 41 -4.05 16.48 -9.22
N SER A 42 -4.35 16.18 -7.95
CA SER A 42 -5.71 16.03 -7.44
C SER A 42 -5.81 16.80 -6.14
N GLY A 43 -7.02 17.10 -5.69
CA GLY A 43 -7.22 17.80 -4.43
C GLY A 43 -6.74 17.00 -3.21
N LYS A 44 -6.74 17.64 -2.04
CA LYS A 44 -6.43 17.01 -0.76
C LYS A 44 -7.54 16.05 -0.33
N ILE A 45 -7.17 14.86 0.13
CA ILE A 45 -8.09 13.91 0.76
C ILE A 45 -7.70 13.77 2.23
N LYS A 46 -8.61 14.16 3.13
CA LYS A 46 -8.40 14.11 4.59
C LYS A 46 -8.81 12.78 5.24
N SER A 47 -9.61 11.99 4.54
CA SER A 47 -10.15 10.73 5.05
C SER A 47 -10.16 9.68 3.94
N HIS A 48 -9.59 8.51 4.23
CA HIS A 48 -9.53 7.35 3.34
C HIS A 48 -9.60 6.05 4.15
N TYR A 49 -9.68 4.89 3.49
CA TYR A 49 -9.60 3.60 4.18
C TYR A 49 -8.21 3.38 4.76
N ALA A 50 -8.10 2.67 5.88
CA ALA A 50 -6.81 2.29 6.41
C ALA A 50 -6.09 1.38 5.40
N LEU A 51 -4.84 1.68 5.10
CA LEU A 51 -4.00 0.93 4.16
C LEU A 51 -2.86 0.27 4.93
N ILE A 52 -2.53 -0.96 4.56
CA ILE A 52 -1.30 -1.62 4.99
C ILE A 52 -0.56 -2.15 3.77
N GLY A 53 0.76 -2.02 3.76
CA GLY A 53 1.54 -2.52 2.64
C GLY A 53 3.03 -2.20 2.73
N MET A 54 3.77 -2.62 1.71
CA MET A 54 5.18 -2.27 1.57
C MET A 54 5.27 -0.89 0.93
N ALA A 55 5.99 0.02 1.57
CA ALA A 55 6.22 1.37 1.04
C ALA A 55 7.66 1.82 1.27
N PHE A 56 8.11 2.72 0.41
CA PHE A 56 9.21 3.62 0.73
C PHE A 56 8.60 4.91 1.27
N VAL A 57 8.99 5.34 2.47
CA VAL A 57 8.47 6.56 3.08
C VAL A 57 9.43 7.71 2.77
N ALA A 58 9.06 8.54 1.80
CA ALA A 58 9.85 9.72 1.43
C ALA A 58 9.27 10.94 2.15
N GLU A 59 10.04 11.54 3.06
CA GLU A 59 9.64 12.76 3.79
C GLU A 59 8.27 12.65 4.51
N GLY A 60 7.96 11.47 5.03
CA GLY A 60 6.69 11.19 5.71
C GLY A 60 5.52 10.88 4.77
N TYR A 61 5.72 10.90 3.45
CA TYR A 61 4.75 10.49 2.44
C TYR A 61 4.94 9.01 2.06
N PRO A 62 3.95 8.13 2.29
CA PRO A 62 4.09 6.72 1.99
C PRO A 62 3.92 6.43 0.48
N LEU A 63 5.00 5.99 -0.18
CA LEU A 63 4.98 5.52 -1.56
C LEU A 63 4.77 4.00 -1.58
N LEU A 64 3.51 3.58 -1.59
CA LEU A 64 3.12 2.17 -1.54
C LEU A 64 3.46 1.46 -2.85
N SER A 65 4.31 0.43 -2.78
CA SER A 65 4.56 -0.50 -3.90
C SER A 65 3.49 -1.59 -3.97
N LYS A 66 2.84 -1.88 -2.84
CA LYS A 66 1.62 -2.69 -2.70
C LYS A 66 0.80 -2.08 -1.57
N GLY A 67 -0.48 -1.80 -1.80
CA GLY A 67 -1.44 -1.48 -0.75
C GLY A 67 -2.51 -2.57 -0.67
N GLU A 68 -2.81 -3.04 0.53
CA GLU A 68 -3.92 -3.94 0.80
C GLU A 68 -4.94 -3.20 1.68
N VAL A 69 -6.15 -3.02 1.16
CA VAL A 69 -7.31 -2.59 1.96
C VAL A 69 -7.93 -3.87 2.50
N ARG A 70 -7.77 -4.12 3.81
CA ARG A 70 -8.56 -5.18 4.44
C ARG A 70 -10.01 -4.73 4.51
N TRP A 71 -10.83 -5.30 3.63
CA TRP A 71 -12.28 -5.33 3.79
C TRP A 71 -12.58 -6.15 5.05
N GLN A 72 -12.66 -5.48 6.20
CA GLN A 72 -13.50 -6.02 7.27
C GLN A 72 -14.94 -5.87 6.77
N ASN A 73 -15.46 -6.92 6.13
CA ASN A 73 -16.90 -7.08 6.00
C ASN A 73 -17.48 -7.00 7.42
N LYS A 74 -18.39 -6.04 7.62
CA LYS A 74 -19.42 -6.16 8.64
C LYS A 74 -20.31 -7.34 8.31
#